data_AF-A0A7R9JBP4-F1
#
_entry.id   AF-A0A7R9JBP4-F1
#
_cell.length_a   1.000
_cell.length_b   1.000
_cell.length_c   1.000
_cell.angle_alpha   90.00
_cell.angle_beta   90.00
_cell.angle_gamma   90.00
#
_symmetry.space_group_name_H-M   'P 1'
#
loop_
_entity.id
_entity.type
_entity.pdbx_description
1 polymer ?
#
loop_
_entity_poly.entity_id
_entity_poly.type
_entity_poly.pdbx_seq_one_letter_code
_entity_poly.pdbx_strand_id
1 'polypeptide(L)'
;MIRIIRPVPRPTMLKVVDVDWKFGVTAASSEDNQLGTTYLHIKFMVESGDGKVENVFMEMTLAQFYDFLHQLEKAKEMAEWSNTLLSYNIRLPKTGKSGFDPSQAH
;
A
#
# COMPACT_ATOMS: atom_id res chain seq x y z
N MET A 1 -36.21 18.70 11.99
CA MET A 1 -34.82 19.12 11.70
C MET A 1 -34.09 17.95 11.07
N ILE A 2 -33.80 18.00 9.77
CA ILE A 2 -33.20 16.88 9.01
C ILE A 2 -31.69 17.12 8.91
N ARG A 3 -30.86 16.19 9.40
CA ARG A 3 -29.41 16.21 9.21
C ARG A 3 -29.06 15.51 7.89
N ILE A 4 -28.49 16.26 6.94
CA ILE A 4 -27.94 15.69 5.70
C ILE A 4 -26.62 14.99 6.07
N ILE A 5 -26.62 13.66 6.09
CA ILE A 5 -25.41 12.86 6.22
C ILE A 5 -24.73 12.90 4.84
N ARG A 6 -23.61 13.63 4.72
CA ARG A 6 -22.82 13.56 3.49
C ARG A 6 -22.19 12.16 3.43
N PRO A 7 -22.33 11.40 2.32
CA PRO A 7 -21.64 10.13 2.18
C PRO A 7 -20.13 10.37 2.25
N VAL A 8 -19.46 9.68 3.16
CA VAL A 8 -18.00 9.67 3.22
C VAL A 8 -17.51 8.94 1.97
N PRO A 9 -16.69 9.57 1.11
CA PRO A 9 -16.15 8.90 -0.05
C PRO A 9 -15.34 7.69 0.41
N ARG A 10 -15.67 6.51 -0.11
CA ARG A 10 -14.88 5.31 0.15
C ARG A 10 -13.47 5.55 -0.39
N PRO A 11 -12.41 5.23 0.36
CA PRO A 11 -11.06 5.26 -0.17
C PRO A 11 -11.04 4.45 -1.46
N THR A 12 -10.68 5.07 -2.57
CA THR A 12 -10.50 4.37 -3.84
C THR A 12 -9.34 3.41 -3.64
N MET A 13 -9.62 2.12 -3.72
CA MET A 13 -8.58 1.11 -3.61
C MET A 13 -7.66 1.25 -4.81
N LEU A 14 -6.43 1.72 -4.58
CA LEU A 14 -5.40 1.77 -5.60
C LEU A 14 -4.59 0.49 -5.50
N LYS A 15 -4.47 -0.21 -6.61
CA LYS A 15 -3.69 -1.44 -6.69
C LYS A 15 -2.60 -1.26 -7.74
N VAL A 16 -1.35 -1.42 -7.32
CA VAL A 16 -0.25 -1.56 -8.28
C VAL A 16 -0.43 -2.91 -8.97
N VAL A 17 -0.69 -2.90 -10.27
CA VAL A 17 -0.92 -4.11 -11.07
C VAL A 17 0.31 -4.53 -11.86
N ASP A 18 1.20 -3.59 -12.18
CA ASP A 18 2.45 -3.87 -12.88
C ASP A 18 3.48 -2.76 -12.63
N VAL A 19 4.76 -3.08 -12.84
CA VAL A 19 5.89 -2.17 -12.67
C VAL A 19 6.89 -2.37 -13.79
N ASP A 20 7.17 -1.29 -14.51
CA ASP A 20 8.23 -1.22 -15.51
C ASP A 20 9.34 -0.26 -15.04
N TRP A 21 10.59 -0.52 -15.39
CA TRP A 21 11.72 0.28 -14.93
C TRP A 21 12.84 0.37 -15.96
N LYS A 22 13.53 1.51 -15.96
CA LYS A 22 14.70 1.78 -16.79
C LYS A 22 15.79 2.45 -15.97
N PHE A 23 16.98 1.89 -16.04
CA PHE A 23 18.18 2.46 -15.43
C PHE A 23 19.04 3.12 -16.51
N GLY A 24 19.48 4.34 -16.27
CA GLY A 24 20.26 5.14 -17.21
C GLY A 24 21.53 5.70 -16.57
N VAL A 25 22.59 5.79 -17.38
CA VAL A 25 23.85 6.45 -17.02
C VAL A 25 24.15 7.47 -18.11
N THR A 26 24.37 8.73 -17.73
CA THR A 26 24.72 9.80 -18.66
C THR A 26 26.24 9.81 -18.87
N ALA A 27 26.71 9.28 -20.00
CA ALA A 27 28.14 9.07 -20.27
C ALA A 27 28.91 10.31 -20.76
N ALA A 28 28.22 11.35 -21.24
CA ALA A 28 28.84 12.61 -21.67
C ALA A 28 27.78 13.72 -21.76
N SER A 29 27.92 14.80 -20.99
CA SER A 29 27.14 16.04 -21.16
C SER A 29 28.15 17.18 -21.34
N SER A 30 27.90 18.06 -22.31
CA SER A 30 28.67 19.29 -22.54
C SER A 30 28.51 20.32 -21.41
N GLU A 31 27.67 20.02 -20.42
CA GLU A 31 27.55 20.75 -19.17
C GLU A 31 28.44 20.07 -18.13
N ASP A 32 29.46 20.80 -17.64
CA ASP A 32 30.53 20.33 -16.74
C ASP A 32 30.07 19.64 -15.43
N ASN A 33 28.76 19.56 -15.17
CA ASN A 33 28.18 19.07 -13.91
C ASN A 33 27.28 17.82 -14.04
N GLN A 34 27.13 17.23 -15.25
CA GLN A 34 26.23 16.07 -15.49
C GLN A 34 26.96 14.82 -16.03
N LEU A 35 28.29 14.84 -16.08
CA LEU A 35 29.08 13.67 -16.47
C LEU A 35 28.95 12.58 -15.40
N GLY A 36 28.47 11.39 -15.79
CA GLY A 36 28.37 10.22 -14.93
C GLY A 36 27.16 10.19 -14.01
N THR A 37 26.13 11.01 -14.24
CA THR A 37 24.91 10.97 -13.43
C THR A 37 24.08 9.73 -13.77
N THR A 38 23.75 8.98 -12.71
CA THR A 38 22.90 7.78 -12.77
C THR A 38 21.47 8.13 -12.38
N TYR A 39 20.49 7.67 -13.15
CA TYR A 39 19.07 7.85 -12.87
C TYR A 39 18.29 6.54 -13.06
N LEU A 40 17.20 6.41 -12.32
CA LEU A 40 16.22 5.33 -12.43
C LEU A 40 14.85 5.93 -12.77
N HIS A 41 14.24 5.44 -13.83
CA HIS A 41 12.85 5.68 -14.18
C HIS A 41 12.01 4.48 -13.77
N ILE A 42 10.96 4.70 -13.01
CA ILE A 42 9.98 3.67 -12.65
C ILE A 42 8.62 4.12 -13.17
N LYS A 43 7.89 3.18 -13.77
CA LYS A 43 6.50 3.33 -14.20
C LYS A 43 5.65 2.30 -13.48
N PHE A 44 4.74 2.76 -12.63
CA PHE A 44 3.71 1.91 -12.04
C PHE A 44 2.46 1.96 -12.92
N MET A 45 1.89 0.79 -13.22
CA MET A 45 0.50 0.72 -13.64
C MET A 45 -0.36 0.52 -12.39
N VAL A 46 -1.25 1.47 -12.14
CA VAL A 46 -2.11 1.49 -10.97
C VAL A 46 -3.56 1.36 -11.42
N GLU A 47 -4.23 0.31 -10.98
CA GLU A 47 -5.67 0.13 -11.15
C GLU A 47 -6.40 0.85 -10.02
N SER A 48 -7.30 1.75 -10.39
CA SER A 48 -8.22 2.42 -9.48
C SER A 48 -9.44 1.55 -9.22
N GLY A 49 -10.19 1.85 -8.15
CA GLY A 49 -11.37 1.08 -7.76
C GLY A 49 -12.52 1.06 -8.78
N ASP A 50 -12.44 1.86 -9.84
CA ASP A 50 -13.34 1.86 -11.00
C ASP A 50 -12.85 0.95 -12.16
N GLY A 51 -11.76 0.22 -11.97
CA GLY A 51 -11.13 -0.67 -12.96
C GLY A 51 -10.27 0.07 -13.99
N LYS A 52 -10.09 1.38 -13.85
CA LYS A 52 -9.23 2.16 -14.75
C LYS A 52 -7.77 1.97 -14.36
N VAL A 53 -6.93 1.61 -15.33
CA VAL A 53 -5.48 1.52 -15.15
C VAL A 53 -4.83 2.83 -15.61
N GLU A 54 -4.01 3.41 -14.74
CA GLU A 54 -3.25 4.63 -15.00
C GLU A 54 -1.75 4.41 -14.80
N ASN A 55 -0.94 5.14 -15.56
CA ASN A 55 0.52 5.08 -15.46
C ASN A 55 1.03 6.20 -14.56
N VAL A 56 1.75 5.84 -13.49
CA VAL A 56 2.44 6.77 -12.61
C VAL A 56 3.94 6.66 -12.85
N PHE A 57 4.57 7.76 -13.27
CA PHE A 57 6.00 7.79 -13.59
C PHE A 57 6.78 8.49 -12.47
N MET A 58 7.94 7.94 -12.14
CA MET A 58 8.87 8.50 -11.17
C MET A 58 10.29 8.47 -11.73
N GLU A 59 11.04 9.54 -11.54
CA GLU A 59 12.47 9.60 -11.78
C GLU A 59 13.19 9.83 -10.45
N MET A 60 14.31 9.14 -10.26
CA MET A 60 15.12 9.28 -9.05
C MET A 60 16.60 9.11 -9.35
N THR A 61 17.42 9.81 -8.58
CA THR A 61 18.86 9.53 -8.48
C THR A 61 19.10 8.21 -7.74
N LEU A 62 20.31 7.67 -7.83
CA LEU A 62 20.68 6.43 -7.14
C LEU A 62 20.53 6.52 -5.61
N ALA A 63 20.89 7.67 -5.02
CA ALA A 63 20.73 7.89 -3.57
C ALA A 63 19.25 7.86 -3.15
N GLN A 64 18.40 8.60 -3.88
CA GLN A 64 16.95 8.62 -3.64
C GLN A 64 16.31 7.24 -3.82
N PHE A 65 16.83 6.42 -4.74
CA PHE A 65 16.36 5.04 -4.91
C PHE A 65 16.64 4.18 -3.68
N TYR A 66 17.83 4.26 -3.09
CA TYR A 66 18.13 3.50 -1.87
C TYR A 66 17.28 3.97 -0.68
N ASP A 67 17.08 5.28 -0.54
CA ASP A 67 16.18 5.83 0.47
C ASP A 67 14.73 5.36 0.27
N PHE A 68 14.28 5.28 -0.99
CA PHE A 68 12.96 4.77 -1.35
C PHE A 68 12.81 3.28 -1.03
N LEU A 69 13.80 2.45 -1.39
CA LEU A 69 13.81 1.01 -1.03
C LEU A 69 13.71 0.81 0.48
N HIS A 70 14.49 1.57 1.25
CA HIS A 70 14.48 1.47 2.70
C HIS A 70 13.11 1.85 3.29
N GLN A 71 12.41 2.82 2.69
CA GLN A 71 11.04 3.16 3.08
C GLN A 71 10.03 2.06 2.71
N LEU A 72 10.20 1.41 1.55
CA LEU A 72 9.36 0.27 1.15
C LEU A 72 9.51 -0.92 2.11
N GLU A 73 10.74 -1.21 2.56
CA GLU A 73 11.00 -2.26 3.56
C GLU A 73 10.26 -1.98 4.87
N LYS A 74 10.37 -0.76 5.39
CA LYS A 74 9.63 -0.34 6.59
C LYS A 74 8.12 -0.43 6.42
N ALA A 75 7.61 -0.03 5.26
CA ALA A 75 6.18 -0.10 4.95
C ALA A 75 5.69 -1.56 4.89
N LYS A 76 6.50 -2.47 4.34
CA LYS A 76 6.21 -3.91 4.33
C LYS A 76 6.12 -4.48 5.73
N GLU A 77 7.08 -4.20 6.60
CA GLU A 77 7.08 -4.67 8.00
C GLU A 77 5.82 -4.19 8.74
N MET A 78 5.47 -2.91 8.56
CA MET A 78 4.25 -2.34 9.14
C MET A 78 2.98 -3.03 8.63
N ALA A 79 2.90 -3.33 7.34
CA ALA A 79 1.76 -4.01 6.73
C ALA A 79 1.63 -5.47 7.23
N GLU A 80 2.74 -6.18 7.36
CA GLU A 80 2.79 -7.54 7.90
C GLU A 80 2.36 -7.59 9.37
N TRP A 81 2.82 -6.63 10.17
CA TRP A 81 2.41 -6.51 11.57
C TRP A 81 0.91 -6.25 11.70
N SER A 82 0.36 -5.35 10.89
CA SER A 82 -1.08 -5.07 10.85
C SER A 82 -1.89 -6.33 10.49
N ASN A 83 -1.48 -7.07 9.46
CA ASN A 83 -2.14 -8.32 9.08
C ASN A 83 -2.11 -9.37 10.20
N THR A 84 -0.98 -9.48 10.90
CA THR A 84 -0.81 -10.39 12.03
C THR A 84 -1.78 -10.05 13.16
N LEU A 85 -1.89 -8.77 13.53
CA LEU A 85 -2.80 -8.32 14.58
C LEU A 85 -4.28 -8.52 14.23
N LEU A 86 -4.66 -8.26 12.98
CA LEU A 86 -6.02 -8.49 12.51
C LEU A 86 -6.39 -9.98 12.55
N SER A 87 -5.44 -10.88 12.27
CA SER A 87 -5.65 -12.33 12.38
C SER A 87 -5.87 -12.80 13.82
N TYR A 88 -5.27 -12.12 14.79
CA TYR A 88 -5.38 -12.46 16.21
C TYR A 88 -6.72 -11.98 16.82
N ASN A 89 -7.24 -10.84 16.37
CA ASN A 89 -8.45 -10.21 16.92
C ASN A 89 -9.78 -10.83 16.44
N ILE A 90 -9.77 -11.80 15.51
CA ILE A 90 -10.99 -12.46 14.98
C ILE A 90 -11.27 -13.81 15.67
N ARG A 91 -10.38 -14.30 16.54
CA ARG A 91 -10.61 -15.55 17.30
C ARG A 91 -11.40 -15.30 18.58
N LEU A 92 -12.62 -14.79 18.48
CA LEU A 92 -13.54 -14.84 19.61
C LEU A 92 -13.86 -16.31 19.91
N PRO A 93 -13.69 -16.81 21.15
CA PRO A 93 -14.23 -18.11 21.52
C PRO A 93 -15.73 -18.05 21.26
N LYS A 94 -16.28 -19.01 20.51
CA LYS A 94 -17.73 -19.17 20.42
C LYS A 94 -18.21 -19.35 21.86
N THR A 95 -18.86 -18.31 22.40
CA THR A 95 -19.56 -18.42 23.68
C THR A 95 -20.61 -19.50 23.49
N GLY A 96 -20.29 -20.71 23.95
CA GLY A 96 -21.26 -21.78 24.04
C GLY A 96 -22.38 -21.28 24.93
N LYS A 97 -23.56 -21.07 24.35
CA LYS A 97 -24.78 -21.02 25.13
C LYS A 97 -24.96 -22.41 25.74
N SER A 98 -24.43 -22.65 26.93
CA SER A 98 -24.98 -23.69 27.79
C SER A 98 -26.36 -23.19 28.20
N GLY A 99 -27.39 -23.75 27.57
CA GLY A 99 -28.77 -23.45 27.91
C GLY A 99 -28.98 -23.71 29.39
N PHE A 100 -29.33 -22.67 30.13
CA PHE A 100 -30.04 -22.83 31.38
C PHE A 100 -31.44 -23.33 31.02
N ASP A 101 -31.72 -24.60 31.35
CA ASP A 101 -33.02 -25.21 31.22
C ASP A 101 -33.83 -24.92 32.51
N PRO A 102 -34.88 -24.08 32.45
CA PRO A 102 -35.68 -23.75 33.62
C PRO A 102 -36.48 -24.95 34.17
N SER A 103 -36.55 -26.07 33.44
CA SER A 103 -37.21 -27.30 33.92
C SER A 103 -36.39 -28.08 34.96
N GLN A 104 -35.14 -27.67 35.20
CA GLN A 104 -34.25 -28.24 36.22
C GLN A 104 -34.22 -27.41 37.52
N ALA A 105 -34.97 -26.30 37.60
CA ALA A 105 -35.13 -25.53 38.82
C ALA A 105 -36.41 -25.97 39.54
N HIS A 106 -36.21 -26.81 40.57
CA HIS A 106 -37.13 -27.28 41.61
C HIS A 106 -38.57 -26.74 41.63
#